data_AF-A0A0F8Y9H7-F1
#
_entry.id   AF-A0A0F8Y9H7-F1
#
_cell.length_a   1.000
_cell.length_b   1.000
_cell.length_c   1.000
_cell.angle_alpha   90.00
_cell.angle_beta   90.00
_cell.angle_gamma   90.00
#
_symmetry.space_group_name_H-M   'P 1'
#
loop_
_entity.id
_entity.type
_entity.pdbx_description
1 polymer ?
#
loop_
_entity_poly.entity_id
_entity_poly.type
_entity_poly.pdbx_seq_one_letter_code
_entity_poly.pdbx_strand_id
1 'polypeptide(L)' 'PEDKLVVLQGLENLIIVETNDVLLVCRMEDEQKIRNIVNDVRIQQGDKYI' A
#
# COMPACT_ATOMS: atom_id res chain seq x y z
N PRO A 1 -10.71 11.13 2.86
CA PRO A 1 -12.05 10.48 2.86
C PRO A 1 -12.18 9.57 4.08
N GLU A 2 -12.63 10.17 5.19
CA GLU A 2 -13.07 9.47 6.40
C GLU A 2 -14.19 8.50 6.01
N ASP A 3 -14.18 7.27 6.54
CA ASP A 3 -15.09 6.14 6.21
C ASP A 3 -14.69 5.21 5.05
N LYS A 4 -13.42 4.79 4.95
CA LYS A 4 -13.06 3.60 4.14
C LYS A 4 -12.98 2.35 5.01
N LEU A 5 -14.09 1.62 5.14
CA LEU A 5 -14.07 0.24 5.64
C LEU A 5 -13.53 -0.68 4.53
N VAL A 6 -12.33 -1.22 4.72
CA VAL A 6 -11.72 -2.18 3.80
C VAL A 6 -11.77 -3.56 4.44
N VAL A 7 -12.51 -4.49 3.81
CA VAL A 7 -12.59 -5.88 4.24
C VAL A 7 -11.80 -6.73 3.27
N LEU A 8 -10.81 -7.46 3.79
CA LEU A 8 -9.97 -8.40 3.04
C LEU A 8 -10.20 -9.80 3.61
N GLN A 9 -10.51 -10.78 2.75
CA GLN A 9 -10.75 -12.17 3.14
C GLN A 9 -10.01 -13.12 2.19
N GLY A 10 -9.48 -14.22 2.74
CA GLY A 10 -8.78 -15.26 1.95
C GLY A 10 -7.38 -14.85 1.50
N LEU A 11 -6.77 -13.89 2.20
CA LEU A 11 -5.43 -13.42 1.93
C LEU A 11 -4.50 -13.90 3.04
N GLU A 12 -3.53 -14.73 2.67
CA GLU A 12 -2.48 -15.24 3.55
C GLU A 12 -1.15 -14.59 3.20
N ASN A 13 -0.28 -14.41 4.20
CA ASN A 13 1.06 -13.84 4.04
C ASN A 13 1.07 -12.49 3.32
N LEU A 14 0.21 -11.55 3.75
CA LEU A 14 0.22 -10.18 3.25
C LEU A 14 0.84 -9.20 4.24
N ILE A 15 1.42 -8.13 3.68
CA ILE A 15 1.85 -6.93 4.37
C ILE A 15 0.84 -5.82 4.06
N ILE A 16 0.30 -5.21 5.12
CA ILE A 16 -0.62 -4.08 5.04
C ILE A 16 0.09 -2.88 5.67
N VAL A 17 0.21 -1.80 4.91
CA VAL A 17 0.81 -0.53 5.36
C VAL A 17 -0.16 0.60 5.06
N GLU A 18 -0.49 1.38 6.08
CA GLU A 18 -1.31 2.57 5.95
C GLU A 18 -0.46 3.80 6.27
N THR A 19 -0.53 4.83 5.44
CA THR A 19 0.17 6.10 5.68
C THR A 19 -0.61 7.24 5.02
N ASN A 20 -1.09 8.18 5.85
CA ASN A 20 -1.93 9.31 5.43
C ASN A 20 -3.12 8.83 4.59
N ASP A 21 -3.17 9.18 3.28
CA ASP A 21 -4.25 8.81 2.36
C ASP A 21 -4.01 7.51 1.56
N VAL A 22 -2.94 6.77 1.87
CA VAL A 22 -2.51 5.61 1.09
C VAL A 22 -2.58 4.33 1.93
N LEU A 23 -3.29 3.33 1.40
CA LEU A 23 -3.27 1.96 1.90
C LEU A 23 -2.55 1.07 0.88
N LEU A 24 -1.44 0.46 1.29
CA LEU A 24 -0.71 -0.54 0.52
C LEU A 24 -1.02 -1.94 1.05
N VAL A 25 -1.44 -2.81 0.15
CA VAL A 25 -1.70 -4.24 0.43
C VAL A 25 -0.89 -5.07 -0.56
N CYS A 26 0.01 -5.90 -0.07
CA CYS A 26 0.93 -6.68 -0.91
C CYS A 26 1.34 -7.98 -0.24
N ARG A 27 1.89 -8.93 -0.99
CA ARG A 27 2.32 -10.23 -0.46
C ARG A 27 3.72 -10.14 0.16
N MET A 28 3.95 -10.92 1.22
CA MET A 28 5.22 -11.00 1.92
C MET A 28 6.34 -11.57 1.04
N GLU A 29 6.00 -12.44 0.08
CA GLU A 29 6.94 -12.95 -0.93
C GLU A 29 7.52 -11.83 -1.81
N ASP A 30 6.79 -10.73 -1.95
CA ASP A 30 7.19 -9.56 -2.74
C ASP A 30 7.87 -8.48 -1.90
N GLU A 31 8.27 -8.75 -0.65
CA GLU A 31 8.84 -7.75 0.28
C GLU A 31 10.01 -6.96 -0.33
N GLN A 32 10.88 -7.64 -1.08
CA GLN A 32 11.99 -6.98 -1.77
C GLN A 32 11.52 -6.00 -2.85
N LYS A 33 10.38 -6.27 -3.49
CA LYS A 33 9.76 -5.37 -4.47
C LYS A 33 8.96 -4.27 -3.79
N ILE A 34 8.46 -4.46 -2.57
CA ILE A 34 7.70 -3.43 -1.83
C ILE A 34 8.48 -2.13 -1.76
N ARG A 35 9.77 -2.15 -1.40
CA ARG A 35 10.56 -0.90 -1.32
C ARG A 35 10.65 -0.18 -2.65
N ASN A 36 10.82 -0.93 -3.75
CA ASN A 36 10.87 -0.36 -5.09
C ASN A 36 9.51 0.19 -5.48
N ILE A 37 8.43 -0.55 -5.23
CA ILE A 37 7.05 -0.11 -5.50
C ILE A 37 6.70 1.13 -4.67
N VAL A 38 7.03 1.19 -3.38
CA VAL A 38 6.77 2.36 -2.54
C VAL A 38 7.57 3.57 -3.01
N ASN A 39 8.83 3.38 -3.40
CA ASN A 39 9.64 4.46 -3.97
C ASN A 39 9.08 4.92 -5.32
N ASP A 40 8.73 4.01 -6.21
CA ASP A 40 8.15 4.32 -7.52
C ASP A 40 6.79 4.99 -7.36
N VAL A 41 5.94 4.53 -6.43
CA VAL A 41 4.67 5.17 -6.09
C VAL A 41 4.91 6.56 -5.54
N ARG A 42 5.86 6.77 -4.62
CA ARG A 42 6.22 8.10 -4.11
C ARG A 42 6.73 9.04 -5.20
N ILE A 43 7.48 8.51 -6.17
CA ILE A 43 8.03 9.27 -7.31
C ILE A 43 6.94 9.57 -8.35
N GLN A 44 6.07 8.61 -8.67
CA GLN A 44 5.02 8.73 -9.70
C GLN A 44 3.76 9.44 -9.20
N GLN A 45 3.39 9.29 -7.92
CA GLN A 45 2.23 9.98 -7.30
C GLN A 45 2.57 11.37 -6.77
N GLY A 46 3.77 11.88 -7.03
CA GLY A 46 4.39 13.07 -6.44
C GLY A 46 3.70 14.42 -6.67
N ASP A 47 2.37 14.53 -6.57
CA ASP A 47 1.61 15.78 -6.41
C ASP A 47 0.10 15.58 -6.14
N LYS A 48 -0.42 14.33 -5.99
CA LYS A 48 -1.88 14.10 -6.00
C LYS A 48 -2.55 13.70 -4.68
N TYR A 49 -1.79 13.42 -3.62
CA TYR A 49 -2.34 13.07 -2.29
C TYR A 49 -1.38 13.52 -1.16
N ILE A 50 -1.10 14.82 -1.08
CA ILE A 50 -0.62 15.47 0.16
C ILE A 50 -1.82 16.20 0.77
#